data_AF-A0A7J7R3M0-F1
#
_entry.id   AF-A0A7J7R3M0-F1
#
_cell.length_a   1.000
_cell.length_b   1.000
_cell.length_c   1.000
_cell.angle_alpha   90.00
_cell.angle_beta   90.00
_cell.angle_gamma   90.00
#
_symmetry.space_group_name_H-M   'P 1'
#
loop_
_entity.id
_entity.type
_entity.pdbx_description
1 polymer ?
#
loop_
_entity_poly.entity_id
_entity_poly.type
_entity_poly.pdbx_seq_one_letter_code
_entity_poly.pdbx_strand_id
1 'polypeptide(L)'
;MSAFERVVKSVVQELDRPGELVPVDSLRSSTSFQPYCLLARRPPGSRFWRPRYKGINLSIKDILEPDDPEPAVQCIGPYQFQDSVDGQLQGRVELSVPGQSGFSGGASVSGSSSASMNVCTLRVDPNTWETMHQERRLRQPEHKVLQQLRSRGDDVFVVTEVLQTQKEVEVTRTRRQEGSGQFVLPGAMCFQGQGEGHLSRKRTVTIPKGSILAFQVAQLVITGSGWDILFSPSKKQRTFEPPPVGDLLPGGASSQPRRPSFRFSIWSIVKQLSLIGDGLEDDRQAPAEDFPGLQAEVKACARRLESLSGPLCQQLLTGLRQVLQDEPALEALEESLEQGLCCGRVEPLQGPVGDILECLVLPGRTLVEELAGPIAYLLEALAALSETQHVLLAQALEAKALEAKALSEPLQLVESLLEQTTPWQEPRAVSLPPGLLGSSWGPEVPTWTLLEACGLELQAGAPQASWRPEAQGRTCALYACLALLLQLSQLC
;
A
#
# COMPACT_ATOMS: atom_id res chain seq x y z
N MET A 1 10.80 1.58 4.36
CA MET A 1 11.22 1.09 3.03
C MET A 1 12.41 0.14 3.12
N SER A 2 12.30 -0.99 2.43
CA SER A 2 13.38 -1.99 2.31
C SER A 2 14.54 -1.48 1.42
N ALA A 3 15.69 -2.16 1.43
CA ALA A 3 16.82 -1.76 0.57
C ALA A 3 16.50 -1.99 -0.93
N PHE A 4 15.81 -3.08 -1.25
CA PHE A 4 15.36 -3.41 -2.61
C PHE A 4 14.39 -2.36 -3.14
N GLU A 5 13.32 -2.11 -2.39
CA GLU A 5 12.25 -1.16 -2.76
C GLU A 5 12.80 0.25 -3.01
N ARG A 6 13.76 0.70 -2.20
CA ARG A 6 14.39 2.01 -2.39
C ARG A 6 15.13 2.09 -3.71
N VAL A 7 15.97 1.10 -4.01
CA VAL A 7 16.75 1.09 -5.26
C VAL A 7 15.85 0.94 -6.48
N VAL A 8 14.82 0.11 -6.42
CA VAL A 8 13.83 -0.01 -7.49
C VAL A 8 13.18 1.35 -7.80
N LYS A 9 12.73 2.08 -6.78
CA LYS A 9 12.15 3.42 -6.99
C LYS A 9 13.16 4.41 -7.57
N SER A 10 14.41 4.42 -7.08
CA SER A 10 15.46 5.27 -7.67
C SER A 10 15.70 4.94 -9.14
N VAL A 11 15.74 3.65 -9.51
CA VAL A 11 15.93 3.21 -10.90
C VAL A 11 14.77 3.68 -11.79
N VAL A 12 13.52 3.49 -11.35
CA VAL A 12 12.34 3.92 -12.12
C VAL A 12 12.32 5.44 -12.27
N GLN A 13 12.63 6.19 -11.21
CA GLN A 13 12.66 7.65 -11.26
C GLN A 13 13.68 8.19 -12.28
N GLU A 14 14.84 7.54 -12.41
CA GLU A 14 15.88 7.97 -13.35
C GLU A 14 15.60 7.52 -14.79
N LEU A 15 15.02 6.33 -14.99
CA LEU A 15 14.85 5.71 -16.31
C LEU A 15 13.47 5.93 -16.95
N ASP A 16 12.42 6.19 -16.16
CA ASP A 16 11.05 6.31 -16.63
C ASP A 16 10.40 7.65 -16.22
N ARG A 17 10.78 8.70 -16.94
CA ARG A 17 10.25 10.06 -16.74
C ARG A 17 8.75 10.24 -17.02
N PRO A 18 8.09 9.50 -17.95
CA PRO A 18 6.64 9.61 -18.12
C PRO A 18 5.84 8.90 -17.01
N GLY A 19 6.47 8.03 -16.21
CA GLY A 19 5.86 7.39 -15.04
C GLY A 19 4.87 6.27 -15.40
N GLU A 20 5.13 5.53 -16.49
CA GLU A 20 4.28 4.43 -16.95
C GLU A 20 4.64 3.09 -16.27
N LEU A 21 5.87 2.95 -15.79
CA LEU A 21 6.38 1.77 -15.10
C LEU A 21 5.95 1.75 -13.64
N VAL A 22 5.34 0.64 -13.24
CA VAL A 22 4.99 0.33 -11.87
C VAL A 22 6.18 -0.35 -11.19
N PRO A 23 6.73 0.22 -10.10
CA PRO A 23 7.83 -0.41 -9.37
C PRO A 23 7.39 -1.69 -8.67
N VAL A 24 8.25 -2.70 -8.65
CA VAL A 24 8.04 -3.95 -7.89
C VAL A 24 8.39 -3.71 -6.42
N ASP A 25 7.48 -4.06 -5.51
CA ASP A 25 7.67 -3.84 -4.07
C ASP A 25 8.57 -4.89 -3.40
N SER A 26 8.59 -6.13 -3.92
CA SER A 26 9.30 -7.25 -3.31
C SER A 26 10.08 -8.09 -4.33
N LEU A 27 11.32 -8.42 -3.97
CA LEU A 27 12.17 -9.30 -4.79
C LEU A 27 11.56 -10.69 -4.95
N ARG A 28 10.83 -11.19 -3.94
CA ARG A 28 10.20 -12.51 -3.98
C ARG A 28 9.13 -12.62 -5.06
N SER A 29 8.36 -11.55 -5.27
CA SER A 29 7.30 -11.49 -6.28
C SER A 29 7.81 -11.09 -7.67
N SER A 30 9.09 -10.72 -7.82
CA SER A 30 9.63 -10.22 -9.09
C SER A 30 9.42 -11.18 -10.27
N THR A 31 9.46 -12.49 -10.03
CA THR A 31 9.27 -13.52 -11.05
C THR A 31 7.83 -13.64 -11.55
N SER A 32 6.86 -13.11 -10.80
CA SER A 32 5.43 -13.13 -11.19
C SER A 32 5.07 -12.03 -12.19
N PHE A 33 5.98 -11.09 -12.46
CA PHE A 33 5.76 -9.93 -13.34
C PHE A 33 6.51 -10.03 -14.67
N GLN A 34 6.67 -11.24 -15.22
CA GLN A 34 7.31 -11.43 -16.53
C GLN A 34 6.37 -10.98 -17.67
N PRO A 35 6.89 -10.65 -18.88
CA PRO A 35 6.05 -10.38 -20.04
C PRO A 35 5.03 -11.51 -20.27
N TYR A 36 3.83 -11.13 -20.70
CA TYR A 36 2.67 -12.02 -20.90
C TYR A 36 2.02 -12.59 -19.63
N CYS A 37 2.63 -12.44 -18.44
CA CYS A 37 1.98 -12.83 -17.19
C CYS A 37 0.72 -12.02 -16.92
N LEU A 38 -0.28 -12.68 -16.34
CA LEU A 38 -1.53 -12.09 -15.92
C LEU A 38 -1.43 -11.61 -14.47
N LEU A 39 -1.93 -10.41 -14.24
CA LEU A 39 -2.06 -9.79 -12.94
C LEU A 39 -3.53 -9.49 -12.66
N ALA A 40 -3.96 -9.70 -11.42
CA ALA A 40 -5.26 -9.22 -10.95
C ALA A 40 -5.06 -7.93 -10.17
N ARG A 41 -6.00 -6.99 -10.33
CA ARG A 41 -6.13 -5.83 -9.46
C ARG A 41 -7.59 -5.63 -9.10
N ARG A 42 -7.83 -5.46 -7.81
CA ARG A 42 -9.15 -5.16 -7.28
C ARG A 42 -9.64 -3.78 -7.75
N PRO A 43 -10.96 -3.59 -7.87
CA PRO A 43 -11.53 -2.26 -7.95
C PRO A 43 -11.09 -1.45 -6.72
N PRO A 44 -10.66 -0.19 -6.89
CA PRO A 44 -10.17 0.60 -5.77
C PRO A 44 -11.33 0.92 -4.81
N GLY A 45 -11.18 0.61 -3.53
CA GLY A 45 -12.13 0.94 -2.47
C GLY A 45 -12.06 2.39 -1.99
N SER A 46 -11.01 3.11 -2.39
CA SER A 46 -10.80 4.55 -2.19
C SER A 46 -10.44 5.25 -3.51
N ARG A 47 -10.69 6.56 -3.61
CA ARG A 47 -10.14 7.37 -4.71
C ARG A 47 -8.67 7.74 -4.51
N PHE A 48 -8.18 7.64 -3.28
CA PHE A 48 -6.92 8.25 -2.86
C PHE A 48 -5.73 7.29 -2.94
N TRP A 49 -5.98 5.99 -3.00
CA TRP A 49 -4.96 4.97 -3.25
C TRP A 49 -5.50 3.90 -4.18
N ARG A 50 -4.59 3.10 -4.75
CA ARG A 50 -4.93 1.99 -5.62
C ARG A 50 -4.45 0.68 -5.01
N PRO A 51 -5.25 -0.39 -5.06
CA PRO A 51 -4.80 -1.73 -4.76
C PRO A 51 -3.58 -2.10 -5.61
N ARG A 52 -2.69 -2.90 -5.03
CA ARG A 52 -1.53 -3.44 -5.75
C ARG A 52 -1.97 -4.47 -6.78
N TYR A 53 -1.14 -4.64 -7.80
CA TYR A 53 -1.26 -5.78 -8.71
C TYR A 53 -0.78 -7.05 -8.00
N LYS A 54 -1.58 -8.11 -8.05
CA LYS A 54 -1.23 -9.45 -7.57
C LYS A 54 -1.04 -10.39 -8.76
N GLY A 55 0.09 -11.07 -8.83
CA GLY A 55 0.32 -12.10 -9.86
C GLY A 55 -0.58 -13.30 -9.62
N ILE A 56 -1.28 -13.77 -10.64
CA ILE A 56 -2.22 -14.90 -10.52
C ILE A 56 -1.63 -16.24 -10.98
N ASN A 57 -0.31 -16.29 -11.19
CA ASN A 57 0.44 -17.46 -11.67
C ASN A 57 -0.11 -18.06 -12.97
N LEU A 58 -0.65 -17.21 -13.84
CA LEU A 58 -1.07 -17.55 -15.19
C LEU A 58 -0.41 -16.61 -16.18
N SER A 59 -0.21 -17.09 -17.39
CA SER A 59 0.17 -16.30 -18.57
C SER A 59 -1.02 -16.21 -19.53
N ILE A 60 -0.93 -15.28 -20.48
CA ILE A 60 -1.94 -15.14 -21.53
C ILE A 60 -2.12 -16.43 -22.33
N LYS A 61 -1.09 -17.27 -22.49
CA LYS A 61 -1.23 -18.57 -23.18
C LYS A 61 -2.17 -19.54 -22.46
N ASP A 62 -2.30 -19.44 -21.13
CA ASP A 62 -3.08 -20.38 -20.35
C ASP A 62 -4.59 -20.16 -20.52
N ILE A 63 -4.96 -18.96 -20.99
CA ILE A 63 -6.34 -18.52 -21.19
C ILE A 63 -6.74 -18.46 -22.67
N LEU A 64 -5.82 -18.72 -23.60
CA LEU A 64 -6.03 -18.68 -25.04
C LEU A 64 -5.82 -20.06 -25.69
N GLU A 65 -6.48 -20.29 -26.81
CA GLU A 65 -6.30 -21.45 -27.68
C GLU A 65 -5.99 -20.97 -29.12
N PRO A 66 -4.96 -21.52 -29.81
CA PRO A 66 -4.03 -22.55 -29.33
C PRO A 66 -3.07 -22.06 -28.22
N ASP A 67 -2.58 -23.01 -27.41
CA ASP A 67 -1.67 -22.79 -26.27
C ASP A 67 -0.19 -22.70 -26.70
N ASP A 68 0.05 -22.26 -27.94
CA ASP A 68 1.38 -22.13 -28.51
C ASP A 68 2.27 -21.19 -27.67
N PRO A 69 3.61 -21.38 -27.69
CA PRO A 69 4.54 -20.51 -26.98
C PRO A 69 4.32 -19.03 -27.27
N GLU A 70 4.55 -18.17 -26.27
CA GLU A 70 4.41 -16.73 -26.47
C GLU A 70 5.47 -16.19 -27.45
N PRO A 71 5.12 -15.24 -28.33
CA PRO A 71 6.08 -14.66 -29.28
C PRO A 71 7.26 -13.98 -28.59
N ALA A 72 8.40 -13.92 -29.29
CA ALA A 72 9.62 -13.34 -28.74
C ALA A 72 9.44 -11.85 -28.37
N VAL A 73 9.99 -11.47 -27.21
CA VAL A 73 10.00 -10.07 -26.73
C VAL A 73 11.23 -9.32 -27.26
N GLN A 74 11.07 -8.03 -27.51
CA GLN A 74 12.17 -7.16 -27.90
C GLN A 74 12.98 -6.74 -26.66
N CYS A 75 14.30 -6.82 -26.75
CA CYS A 75 15.19 -6.35 -25.70
C CYS A 75 15.77 -4.98 -26.07
N ILE A 76 15.54 -3.99 -25.22
CA ILE A 76 15.97 -2.59 -25.40
C ILE A 76 16.97 -2.25 -24.28
N GLY A 77 18.14 -1.70 -24.65
CA GLY A 77 19.25 -1.45 -23.74
C GLY A 77 20.52 -2.21 -24.15
N PRO A 78 21.58 -2.22 -23.32
CA PRO A 78 21.61 -2.01 -21.87
C PRO A 78 21.61 -0.55 -21.40
N TYR A 79 21.12 -0.33 -20.18
CA TYR A 79 21.24 0.92 -19.44
C TYR A 79 22.10 0.68 -18.20
N GLN A 80 22.99 1.62 -17.89
CA GLN A 80 23.80 1.60 -16.68
C GLN A 80 23.25 2.62 -15.69
N PHE A 81 22.91 2.15 -14.50
CA PHE A 81 22.43 2.95 -13.38
C PHE A 81 23.46 2.92 -12.25
N GLN A 82 23.72 4.07 -11.65
CA GLN A 82 24.55 4.18 -10.46
C GLN A 82 23.93 5.20 -9.52
N ASP A 83 23.66 4.76 -8.30
CA ASP A 83 23.16 5.60 -7.22
C ASP A 83 24.12 5.45 -6.03
N SER A 84 24.63 6.59 -5.56
CA SER A 84 25.45 6.67 -4.37
C SER A 84 24.98 7.87 -3.56
N VAL A 85 24.37 7.59 -2.41
CA VAL A 85 23.93 8.62 -1.48
C VAL A 85 24.79 8.47 -0.23
N ASP A 86 25.57 9.50 0.08
CA ASP A 86 26.27 9.65 1.36
C ASP A 86 25.65 10.84 2.11
N GLY A 87 24.83 10.55 3.10
CA GLY A 87 24.22 11.55 3.98
C GLY A 87 24.91 11.55 5.34
N GLN A 88 25.28 12.73 5.84
CA GLN A 88 25.75 12.92 7.21
C GLN A 88 24.90 14.00 7.88
N LEU A 89 24.21 13.62 8.96
CA LEU A 89 23.42 14.50 9.80
C LEU A 89 24.17 14.69 11.11
N GLN A 90 24.49 15.93 11.49
CA GLN A 90 25.13 16.24 12.77
C GLN A 90 24.22 17.17 13.57
N GLY A 91 23.71 16.68 14.70
CA GLY A 91 22.93 17.45 15.66
C GLY A 91 23.78 17.76 16.90
N ARG A 92 23.90 19.04 17.24
CA ARG A 92 24.53 19.49 18.49
C ARG A 92 23.47 20.16 19.35
N VAL A 93 23.28 19.66 20.57
CA VAL A 93 22.38 20.27 21.55
C VAL A 93 23.23 20.82 22.68
N GLU A 94 23.20 22.14 22.84
CA GLU A 94 23.81 22.85 23.97
C GLU A 94 22.69 23.33 24.91
N LEU A 95 22.62 22.73 26.09
CA LEU A 95 21.74 23.16 27.17
C LEU A 95 22.57 23.91 28.21
N SER A 96 22.45 25.24 28.21
CA SER A 96 23.03 26.10 29.24
C SER A 96 21.97 26.39 30.31
N VAL A 97 22.13 25.75 31.47
CA VAL A 97 21.41 26.13 32.70
C VAL A 97 22.30 27.13 33.46
N PRO A 98 21.82 28.32 33.87
CA PRO A 98 22.62 29.26 34.63
C PRO A 98 23.09 28.64 35.94
N GLY A 99 24.40 28.46 36.10
CA GLY A 99 25.03 27.95 37.34
C GLY A 99 25.53 26.49 37.32
N GLN A 100 25.35 25.74 36.23
CA GLN A 100 26.01 24.43 36.02
C GLN A 100 26.71 24.39 34.66
N SER A 101 27.81 23.63 34.56
CA SER A 101 28.55 23.41 33.32
C SER A 101 27.59 22.95 32.22
N GLY A 102 27.57 23.65 31.09
CA GLY A 102 26.67 23.38 29.97
C GLY A 102 26.77 21.93 29.50
N PHE A 103 25.61 21.31 29.26
CA PHE A 103 25.54 19.99 28.65
C PHE A 103 25.68 20.17 27.14
N SER A 104 26.78 19.66 26.56
CA SER A 104 26.98 19.58 25.11
C SER A 104 26.91 18.10 24.70
N GLY A 105 25.80 17.72 24.09
CA GLY A 105 25.60 16.40 23.51
C GLY A 105 25.66 16.48 21.99
N GLY A 106 26.52 15.67 21.38
CA GLY A 106 26.62 15.54 19.93
C GLY A 106 26.03 14.21 19.48
N ALA A 107 25.08 14.25 18.56
CA ALA A 107 24.57 13.06 17.88
C ALA A 107 24.83 13.21 16.38
N SER A 108 25.54 12.27 15.79
CA SER A 108 25.74 12.16 14.34
C SER A 108 24.98 10.93 13.83
N VAL A 109 24.23 11.09 12.75
CA VAL A 109 23.60 9.98 12.04
C VAL A 109 24.03 10.08 10.59
N SER A 110 24.78 9.10 10.10
CA SER A 110 25.14 9.01 8.69
C SER A 110 24.44 7.82 8.05
N GLY A 111 23.79 8.06 6.92
CA GLY A 111 23.20 7.02 6.09
C GLY A 111 23.95 6.98 4.77
N SER A 112 24.37 5.79 4.35
CA SER A 112 24.85 5.62 2.98
C SER A 112 24.20 4.46 2.26
N SER A 113 23.99 4.65 0.97
CA SER A 113 23.43 3.66 0.05
C SER A 113 24.24 3.72 -1.23
N SER A 114 24.70 2.57 -1.72
CA SER A 114 25.33 2.48 -3.03
C SER A 114 24.77 1.30 -3.80
N ALA A 115 24.39 1.55 -5.05
CA ALA A 115 23.93 0.56 -6.00
C ALA A 115 24.46 0.91 -7.39
N SER A 116 24.98 -0.09 -8.11
CA SER A 116 25.36 0.03 -9.52
C SER A 116 24.75 -1.15 -10.27
N MET A 117 23.90 -0.86 -11.26
CA MET A 117 23.06 -1.85 -11.94
C MET A 117 23.17 -1.71 -13.45
N ASN A 118 23.23 -2.85 -14.13
CA ASN A 118 22.99 -2.91 -15.57
C ASN A 118 21.60 -3.49 -15.78
N VAL A 119 20.73 -2.73 -16.42
CA VAL A 119 19.32 -3.09 -16.64
C VAL A 119 18.99 -3.05 -18.12
N CYS A 120 17.95 -3.78 -18.51
CA CYS A 120 17.36 -3.66 -19.83
C CYS A 120 15.86 -3.80 -19.77
N THR A 121 15.20 -3.30 -20.80
CA THR A 121 13.76 -3.37 -20.96
C THR A 121 13.43 -4.54 -21.87
N LEU A 122 12.48 -5.37 -21.49
CA LEU A 122 11.83 -6.34 -22.38
C LEU A 122 10.43 -5.83 -22.71
N ARG A 123 10.12 -5.66 -23.99
CA ARG A 123 8.83 -5.15 -24.46
C ARG A 123 8.21 -6.09 -25.48
N VAL A 124 6.90 -6.30 -25.39
CA VAL A 124 6.12 -6.97 -26.43
C VAL A 124 5.80 -5.97 -27.54
N ASP A 125 6.11 -6.30 -28.79
CA ASP A 125 5.77 -5.43 -29.94
C ASP A 125 4.24 -5.26 -30.05
N PRO A 126 3.72 -4.04 -30.26
CA PRO A 126 2.29 -3.82 -30.43
C PRO A 126 1.64 -4.72 -31.49
N ASN A 127 2.31 -4.93 -32.64
CA ASN A 127 1.77 -5.75 -33.73
C ASN A 127 1.65 -7.24 -33.36
N THR A 128 2.41 -7.69 -32.36
CA THR A 128 2.30 -9.06 -31.82
C THR A 128 0.90 -9.28 -31.23
N TRP A 129 0.33 -8.28 -30.57
CA TRP A 129 -1.01 -8.39 -29.97
C TRP A 129 -2.11 -8.48 -31.03
N GLU A 130 -2.02 -7.68 -32.09
CA GLU A 130 -2.96 -7.78 -33.22
C GLU A 130 -2.88 -9.16 -33.90
N THR A 131 -1.67 -9.69 -34.07
CA THR A 131 -1.45 -11.02 -34.67
C THR A 131 -2.04 -12.11 -33.77
N MET A 132 -1.75 -12.08 -32.46
CA MET A 132 -2.31 -13.02 -31.49
C MET A 132 -3.83 -12.93 -31.41
N HIS A 133 -4.41 -11.74 -31.52
CA HIS A 133 -5.87 -11.56 -31.52
C HIS A 133 -6.53 -12.18 -32.76
N GLN A 134 -5.85 -12.23 -33.89
CA GLN A 134 -6.36 -12.91 -35.10
C GLN A 134 -6.23 -14.43 -35.01
N GLU A 135 -5.13 -14.92 -34.45
CA GLU A 135 -4.76 -16.34 -34.42
C GLU A 135 -5.37 -17.11 -33.25
N ARG A 136 -5.57 -16.46 -32.09
CA ARG A 136 -5.95 -17.11 -30.84
C ARG A 136 -7.32 -16.65 -30.34
N ARG A 137 -8.07 -17.57 -29.77
CA ARG A 137 -9.39 -17.34 -29.16
C ARG A 137 -9.34 -17.65 -27.67
N LEU A 138 -10.30 -17.13 -26.91
CA LEU A 138 -10.42 -17.48 -25.50
C LEU A 138 -10.69 -18.98 -25.35
N ARG A 139 -9.95 -19.60 -24.45
CA ARG A 139 -10.08 -21.02 -24.12
C ARG A 139 -11.49 -21.37 -23.65
N GLN A 140 -12.04 -22.46 -24.18
CA GLN A 140 -13.32 -23.02 -23.74
C GLN A 140 -13.14 -24.49 -23.32
N PRO A 141 -13.41 -24.87 -22.06
CA PRO A 141 -14.02 -24.06 -20.99
C PRO A 141 -13.07 -23.01 -20.37
N GLU A 142 -13.65 -21.92 -19.85
CA GLU A 142 -12.90 -20.84 -19.17
C GLU A 142 -12.09 -21.37 -17.97
N HIS A 143 -10.88 -20.83 -17.80
CA HIS A 143 -10.00 -21.20 -16.69
C HIS A 143 -10.64 -20.87 -15.32
N LYS A 144 -10.53 -21.79 -14.36
CA LYS A 144 -11.18 -21.66 -13.03
C LYS A 144 -10.79 -20.37 -12.28
N VAL A 145 -9.54 -19.93 -12.42
CA VAL A 145 -9.07 -18.68 -11.80
C VAL A 145 -9.77 -17.48 -12.42
N LEU A 146 -9.96 -17.43 -13.75
CA LEU A 146 -10.72 -16.34 -14.39
C LEU A 146 -12.18 -16.32 -13.91
N GLN A 147 -12.79 -17.49 -13.73
CA GLN A 147 -14.15 -17.58 -13.16
C GLN A 147 -14.23 -16.99 -11.74
N GLN A 148 -13.20 -17.24 -10.92
CA GLN A 148 -13.11 -16.66 -9.57
C GLN A 148 -12.88 -15.15 -9.59
N LEU A 149 -12.01 -14.65 -10.47
CA LEU A 149 -11.78 -13.21 -10.62
C LEU A 149 -13.04 -12.51 -11.14
N ARG A 150 -13.77 -13.15 -12.07
CA ARG A 150 -15.07 -12.67 -12.56
C ARG A 150 -16.11 -12.61 -11.45
N SER A 151 -16.16 -13.61 -10.56
CA SER A 151 -17.13 -13.62 -9.45
C SER A 151 -16.82 -12.58 -8.37
N ARG A 152 -15.54 -12.27 -8.17
CA ARG A 152 -15.08 -11.17 -7.29
C ARG A 152 -15.23 -9.79 -7.95
N GLY A 153 -15.34 -9.75 -9.27
CA GLY A 153 -15.30 -8.52 -10.03
C GLY A 153 -13.92 -7.87 -9.97
N ASP A 154 -12.85 -8.65 -10.07
CA ASP A 154 -11.47 -8.16 -10.20
C ASP A 154 -11.16 -7.84 -11.66
N ASP A 155 -10.33 -6.83 -11.89
CA ASP A 155 -9.81 -6.55 -13.24
C ASP A 155 -8.52 -7.33 -13.48
N VAL A 156 -8.37 -7.85 -14.69
CA VAL A 156 -7.20 -8.61 -15.14
C VAL A 156 -6.39 -7.77 -16.10
N PHE A 157 -5.08 -7.81 -15.91
CA PHE A 157 -4.09 -7.06 -16.68
C PHE A 157 -3.02 -8.02 -17.19
N VAL A 158 -2.43 -7.68 -18.33
CA VAL A 158 -1.31 -8.42 -18.93
C VAL A 158 -0.07 -7.55 -18.83
N VAL A 159 1.06 -8.13 -18.45
CA VAL A 159 2.36 -7.45 -18.47
C VAL A 159 2.85 -7.31 -19.90
N THR A 160 3.03 -6.07 -20.37
CA THR A 160 3.44 -5.74 -21.74
C THR A 160 4.90 -5.35 -21.85
N GLU A 161 5.47 -4.81 -20.77
CA GLU A 161 6.84 -4.36 -20.70
C GLU A 161 7.39 -4.55 -19.29
N VAL A 162 8.68 -4.87 -19.19
CA VAL A 162 9.37 -5.03 -17.91
C VAL A 162 10.77 -4.43 -17.98
N LEU A 163 11.20 -3.87 -16.85
CA LEU A 163 12.58 -3.48 -16.61
C LEU A 163 13.26 -4.56 -15.76
N GLN A 164 14.31 -5.18 -16.28
CA GLN A 164 14.99 -6.31 -15.63
C GLN A 164 16.49 -6.10 -15.45
N THR A 165 17.08 -6.82 -14.48
CA THR A 165 18.54 -6.84 -14.26
C THR A 165 19.27 -7.74 -15.26
N GLN A 166 20.40 -7.28 -15.79
CA GLN A 166 21.23 -8.08 -16.70
C GLN A 166 22.30 -8.91 -16.00
N LYS A 167 22.72 -8.47 -14.82
CA LYS A 167 23.72 -9.12 -13.98
C LYS A 167 23.21 -9.16 -12.55
N GLU A 168 23.80 -10.03 -11.76
CA GLU A 168 23.59 -10.03 -10.31
C GLU A 168 24.17 -8.75 -9.71
N VAL A 169 23.43 -8.15 -8.77
CA VAL A 169 23.81 -6.89 -8.13
C VAL A 169 23.64 -7.00 -6.62
N GLU A 170 24.63 -6.55 -5.88
CA GLU A 170 24.53 -6.36 -4.44
C GLU A 170 24.15 -4.91 -4.12
N VAL A 171 23.04 -4.74 -3.42
CA VAL A 171 22.61 -3.46 -2.87
C VAL A 171 22.98 -3.43 -1.40
N THR A 172 23.82 -2.47 -1.02
CA THR A 172 24.20 -2.28 0.38
C THR A 172 23.63 -0.97 0.91
N ARG A 173 22.94 -1.07 2.05
CA ARG A 173 22.49 0.07 2.85
C ARG A 173 23.20 0.06 4.19
N THR A 174 23.87 1.15 4.50
CA THR A 174 24.55 1.38 5.77
C THR A 174 23.89 2.53 6.52
N ARG A 175 23.65 2.33 7.80
CA ARG A 175 23.23 3.38 8.72
C ARG A 175 24.21 3.39 9.89
N ARG A 176 24.96 4.47 10.03
CA ARG A 176 25.89 4.74 11.13
C ARG A 176 25.27 5.77 12.06
N GLN A 177 25.47 5.55 13.34
CA GLN A 177 25.03 6.42 14.40
C GLN A 177 26.17 6.58 15.39
N GLU A 178 26.51 7.82 15.70
CA GLU A 178 27.46 8.19 16.73
C GLU A 178 26.73 9.06 17.74
N GLY A 179 26.78 8.69 19.01
CA GLY A 179 26.20 9.47 20.10
C GLY A 179 27.19 9.63 21.22
N SER A 180 27.30 10.84 21.76
CA SER A 180 27.97 11.09 23.04
C SER A 180 26.93 11.34 24.13
N GLY A 181 27.00 10.57 25.22
CA GLY A 181 26.08 10.69 26.35
C GLY A 181 26.66 10.10 27.65
N GLN A 182 26.19 10.62 28.79
CA GLN A 182 26.42 10.01 30.10
C GLN A 182 25.33 8.98 30.38
N PHE A 183 25.73 7.78 30.77
CA PHE A 183 24.84 6.76 31.30
C PHE A 183 24.98 6.71 32.82
N VAL A 184 23.85 6.68 33.53
CA VAL A 184 23.81 6.36 34.96
C VAL A 184 23.29 4.93 35.08
N LEU A 185 24.15 4.00 35.47
CA LEU A 185 23.75 2.63 35.80
C LEU A 185 23.14 2.62 37.21
N PRO A 186 21.92 2.06 37.42
CA PRO A 186 21.37 1.95 38.76
C PRO A 186 22.06 0.81 39.51
N GLY A 187 22.87 1.17 40.51
CA GLY A 187 23.47 0.22 41.45
C GLY A 187 24.96 0.45 41.69
N ALA A 188 25.26 1.14 42.78
CA ALA A 188 26.58 1.34 43.40
C ALA A 188 27.61 2.21 42.64
N MET A 189 27.83 3.40 43.22
CA MET A 189 28.90 4.38 42.95
C MET A 189 28.85 5.04 41.56
N CYS A 190 28.55 6.35 41.56
CA CYS A 190 28.59 7.23 40.40
C CYS A 190 29.96 7.21 39.72
N PHE A 191 30.14 6.33 38.73
CA PHE A 191 31.07 6.58 37.65
C PHE A 191 30.34 7.44 36.62
N GLN A 192 30.65 8.73 36.62
CA GLN A 192 30.25 9.66 35.57
C GLN A 192 31.15 9.40 34.35
N GLY A 193 30.80 8.40 33.55
CA GLY A 193 31.53 8.04 32.33
C GLY A 193 30.93 8.76 31.12
N GLN A 194 31.78 9.46 30.37
CA GLN A 194 31.45 9.94 29.03
C GLN A 194 31.78 8.82 28.05
N GLY A 195 30.75 8.20 27.45
CA GLY A 195 30.94 7.16 26.45
C GLY A 195 30.50 7.66 25.08
N GLU A 196 31.37 7.46 24.08
CA GLU A 196 30.98 7.54 22.67
C GLU A 196 30.47 6.16 22.24
N GLY A 197 29.18 6.08 21.94
CA GLY A 197 28.57 4.89 21.36
C GLY A 197 28.55 5.01 19.84
N HIS A 198 29.08 4.01 19.14
CA HIS A 198 28.95 3.88 17.68
C HIS A 198 28.09 2.66 17.35
N LEU A 199 26.91 2.88 16.76
CA LEU A 199 26.06 1.82 16.22
C LEU A 199 26.07 1.91 14.69
N SER A 200 26.66 0.92 14.01
CA SER A 200 26.54 0.79 12.56
C SER A 200 25.73 -0.45 12.18
N ARG A 201 24.67 -0.22 11.41
CA ARG A 201 23.81 -1.27 10.84
C ARG A 201 24.01 -1.31 9.33
N LYS A 202 24.60 -2.40 8.85
CA LYS A 202 24.74 -2.71 7.42
C LYS A 202 23.71 -3.77 7.04
N ARG A 203 22.91 -3.51 6.00
CA ARG A 203 22.02 -4.48 5.36
C ARG A 203 22.43 -4.60 3.90
N THR A 204 22.66 -5.82 3.44
CA THR A 204 22.98 -6.10 2.04
C THR A 204 21.94 -7.05 1.48
N VAL A 205 21.45 -6.77 0.28
CA VAL A 205 20.51 -7.60 -0.47
C VAL A 205 21.12 -7.89 -1.83
N THR A 206 21.14 -9.16 -2.21
CA THR A 206 21.61 -9.61 -3.51
C THR A 206 20.43 -9.79 -4.44
N ILE A 207 20.47 -9.12 -5.59
CA ILE A 207 19.43 -9.15 -6.62
C ILE A 207 19.96 -10.01 -7.78
N PRO A 208 19.38 -11.19 -8.02
CA PRO A 208 19.82 -12.08 -9.10
C PRO A 208 19.69 -11.44 -10.48
N LYS A 209 20.43 -11.98 -11.45
CA LYS A 209 20.23 -11.71 -12.88
C LYS A 209 18.81 -12.09 -13.31
N GLY A 210 18.18 -11.25 -14.14
CA GLY A 210 16.82 -11.48 -14.66
C GLY A 210 15.71 -11.11 -13.68
N SER A 211 16.04 -10.43 -12.58
CA SER A 211 15.04 -9.95 -11.62
C SER A 211 14.30 -8.76 -12.22
N ILE A 212 12.96 -8.78 -12.16
CA ILE A 212 12.12 -7.66 -12.59
C ILE A 212 12.13 -6.57 -11.50
N LEU A 213 12.44 -5.35 -11.91
CA LEU A 213 12.46 -4.16 -11.05
C LEU A 213 11.18 -3.34 -11.20
N ALA A 214 10.66 -3.23 -12.43
CA ALA A 214 9.43 -2.50 -12.71
C ALA A 214 8.73 -3.09 -13.94
N PHE A 215 7.44 -2.83 -14.09
CA PHE A 215 6.63 -3.39 -15.16
C PHE A 215 5.54 -2.43 -15.63
N GLN A 216 5.15 -2.55 -16.89
CA GLN A 216 3.97 -1.90 -17.47
C GLN A 216 2.91 -2.94 -17.76
N VAL A 217 1.66 -2.52 -17.66
CA VAL A 217 0.50 -3.39 -17.91
C VAL A 217 -0.45 -2.78 -18.91
N ALA A 218 -1.19 -3.65 -19.59
CA ALA A 218 -2.38 -3.30 -20.33
C ALA A 218 -3.58 -4.09 -19.80
N GLN A 219 -4.77 -3.50 -19.80
CA GLN A 219 -5.97 -4.14 -19.26
C GLN A 219 -6.51 -5.15 -20.27
N LEU A 220 -6.78 -6.38 -19.80
CA LEU A 220 -7.48 -7.39 -20.58
C LEU A 220 -8.99 -7.12 -20.49
N VAL A 221 -9.70 -7.15 -21.62
CA VAL A 221 -11.16 -7.06 -21.67
C VAL A 221 -11.71 -8.32 -22.32
N ILE A 222 -12.68 -8.94 -21.66
CA ILE A 222 -13.34 -10.17 -22.12
C ILE A 222 -14.81 -9.85 -22.39
N THR A 223 -15.20 -9.93 -23.66
CA THR A 223 -16.56 -9.62 -24.15
C THR A 223 -17.13 -10.84 -24.86
N GLY A 224 -18.08 -11.53 -24.23
CA GLY A 224 -18.58 -12.81 -24.73
C GLY A 224 -17.47 -13.84 -24.89
N SER A 225 -17.21 -14.28 -26.12
CA SER A 225 -16.09 -15.18 -26.48
C SER A 225 -14.86 -14.45 -27.03
N GLY A 226 -14.89 -13.12 -27.14
CA GLY A 226 -13.79 -12.29 -27.60
C GLY A 226 -12.93 -11.77 -26.44
N TRP A 227 -11.68 -11.43 -26.76
CA TRP A 227 -10.75 -10.80 -25.83
C TRP A 227 -10.03 -9.65 -26.53
N ASP A 228 -9.64 -8.61 -25.80
CA ASP A 228 -8.87 -7.48 -26.34
C ASP A 228 -7.93 -6.91 -25.26
N ILE A 229 -6.89 -6.20 -25.67
CA ILE A 229 -5.91 -5.56 -24.79
C ILE A 229 -5.97 -4.05 -24.94
N LEU A 230 -6.24 -3.38 -23.82
CA LEU A 230 -6.31 -1.93 -23.75
C LEU A 230 -5.06 -1.35 -23.08
N PHE A 231 -4.23 -0.70 -23.90
CA PHE A 231 -3.05 0.04 -23.43
C PHE A 231 -3.41 1.34 -22.71
N SER A 232 -4.60 1.89 -22.95
CA SER A 232 -5.08 3.12 -22.31
C SER A 232 -6.52 2.92 -21.83
N PRO A 233 -6.72 2.19 -20.72
CA PRO A 233 -8.06 1.87 -20.23
C PRO A 233 -8.79 3.13 -19.76
N SER A 234 -10.06 3.27 -20.15
CA SER A 234 -10.92 4.32 -19.57
C SER A 234 -11.23 4.00 -18.10
N LYS A 235 -11.38 5.03 -17.24
CA LYS A 235 -11.67 4.84 -15.80
C LYS A 235 -12.91 3.97 -15.51
N LYS A 236 -13.79 3.75 -16.48
CA LYS A 236 -15.06 3.03 -16.31
C LYS A 236 -15.03 1.60 -16.86
N GLN A 237 -14.02 1.23 -17.64
CA GLN A 237 -14.01 -0.05 -18.33
C GLN A 237 -13.51 -1.15 -17.40
N ARG A 238 -14.27 -2.24 -17.33
CA ARG A 238 -13.98 -3.42 -16.51
C ARG A 238 -13.50 -4.55 -17.40
N THR A 239 -12.70 -5.45 -16.84
CA THR A 239 -12.24 -6.64 -17.57
C THR A 239 -13.39 -7.55 -17.96
N PHE A 240 -14.33 -7.76 -17.03
CA PHE A 240 -15.51 -8.58 -17.26
C PHE A 240 -16.72 -7.66 -17.40
N GLU A 241 -17.49 -7.84 -18.47
CA GLU A 241 -18.77 -7.13 -18.61
C GLU A 241 -19.71 -7.54 -17.47
N PRO A 242 -20.40 -6.56 -16.83
CA PRO A 242 -21.49 -6.88 -15.93
C PRO A 242 -22.58 -7.58 -16.75
N PRO A 243 -23.23 -8.63 -16.21
CA PRO A 243 -24.31 -9.29 -16.94
C PRO A 243 -25.41 -8.27 -17.24
N PRO A 244 -26.03 -8.34 -18.44
CA PRO A 244 -27.03 -7.37 -18.85
C PRO A 244 -28.16 -7.31 -17.82
N VAL A 245 -28.44 -6.10 -17.34
CA VAL A 245 -29.64 -5.81 -16.55
C VAL A 245 -30.82 -6.05 -17.48
N GLY A 246 -31.49 -7.19 -17.34
CA GLY A 246 -32.63 -7.53 -18.18
C GLY A 246 -33.69 -6.44 -18.13
N ASP A 247 -34.15 -6.02 -19.31
CA ASP A 247 -35.22 -5.06 -19.50
C ASP A 247 -36.45 -5.44 -18.65
N LEU A 248 -36.83 -4.54 -17.75
CA LEU A 248 -38.06 -4.62 -16.99
C LEU A 248 -39.24 -4.52 -17.95
N LEU A 249 -39.81 -5.65 -18.35
CA LEU A 249 -41.19 -5.68 -18.80
C LEU A 249 -42.11 -5.52 -17.57
N PRO A 250 -43.07 -4.59 -17.57
CA PRO A 250 -43.97 -4.40 -16.46
C PRO A 250 -45.08 -5.46 -16.50
N GLY A 251 -45.01 -6.45 -15.61
CA GLY A 251 -46.16 -7.34 -15.39
C GLY A 251 -45.87 -8.57 -14.56
N GLY A 252 -46.61 -8.71 -13.44
CA GLY A 252 -46.90 -10.00 -12.82
C GLY A 252 -46.19 -10.26 -11.49
N ALA A 253 -47.00 -10.33 -10.42
CA ALA A 253 -46.57 -10.62 -9.06
C ALA A 253 -46.07 -12.06 -8.85
N SER A 254 -45.31 -12.21 -7.76
CA SER A 254 -44.96 -13.44 -7.03
C SER A 254 -44.08 -14.47 -7.74
N SER A 255 -42.77 -14.24 -7.70
CA SER A 255 -41.76 -15.13 -7.11
C SER A 255 -40.40 -14.60 -7.57
N GLN A 256 -39.74 -13.78 -6.75
CA GLN A 256 -38.38 -13.33 -7.06
C GLN A 256 -37.48 -14.56 -7.22
N PRO A 257 -36.91 -14.83 -8.40
CA PRO A 257 -35.77 -15.72 -8.50
C PRO A 257 -34.65 -15.03 -7.75
N ARG A 258 -34.01 -15.76 -6.82
CA ARG A 258 -32.81 -15.28 -6.11
C ARG A 258 -31.79 -14.83 -7.15
N ARG A 259 -31.63 -13.50 -7.27
CA ARG A 259 -30.55 -12.87 -8.03
C ARG A 259 -29.22 -13.51 -7.57
N PRO A 260 -28.28 -13.85 -8.46
CA PRO A 260 -26.89 -13.89 -8.04
C PRO A 260 -26.54 -12.45 -7.68
N SER A 261 -26.66 -12.12 -6.40
CA SER A 261 -26.31 -10.81 -5.87
C SER A 261 -24.82 -10.62 -6.08
N PHE A 262 -24.43 -9.86 -7.12
CA PHE A 262 -23.13 -9.20 -7.13
C PHE A 262 -23.15 -8.22 -5.94
N ARG A 263 -22.72 -8.72 -4.78
CA ARG A 263 -22.66 -7.92 -3.56
C ARG A 263 -21.47 -6.97 -3.65
N PHE A 264 -21.71 -5.80 -3.08
CA PHE A 264 -21.06 -4.53 -3.31
C PHE A 264 -19.53 -4.60 -3.29
N SER A 265 -18.87 -3.95 -4.26
CA SER A 265 -17.45 -3.64 -4.13
C SER A 265 -17.23 -2.74 -2.90
N ILE A 266 -16.05 -2.80 -2.26
CA ILE A 266 -15.69 -1.94 -1.11
C ILE A 266 -16.02 -0.47 -1.43
N TRP A 267 -15.69 -0.03 -2.64
CA TRP A 267 -16.05 1.28 -3.18
C TRP A 267 -17.56 1.57 -3.14
N SER A 268 -18.38 0.61 -3.55
CA SER A 268 -19.84 0.77 -3.57
C SER A 268 -20.39 0.87 -2.15
N ILE A 269 -19.82 0.11 -1.22
CA ILE A 269 -20.14 0.22 0.21
C ILE A 269 -19.74 1.61 0.69
N VAL A 270 -18.48 2.00 0.56
CA VAL A 270 -17.96 3.32 0.99
C VAL A 270 -18.74 4.49 0.36
N LYS A 271 -19.11 4.39 -0.93
CA LYS A 271 -19.95 5.39 -1.62
C LYS A 271 -21.38 5.42 -1.06
N GLN A 272 -22.00 4.28 -0.77
CA GLN A 272 -23.29 4.24 -0.08
C GLN A 272 -23.18 4.82 1.34
N LEU A 273 -22.06 4.56 2.03
CA LEU A 273 -21.82 5.08 3.37
C LEU A 273 -21.64 6.59 3.39
N SER A 274 -20.98 7.18 2.37
CA SER A 274 -20.80 8.64 2.27
C SER A 274 -22.06 9.40 1.86
N LEU A 275 -22.97 8.78 1.09
CA LEU A 275 -24.23 9.39 0.64
C LEU A 275 -25.33 9.47 1.72
N ILE A 276 -25.20 8.75 2.84
CA ILE A 276 -26.20 8.75 3.92
C ILE A 276 -25.95 9.92 4.92
N GLY A 277 -24.82 10.63 4.78
CA GLY A 277 -24.31 11.55 5.80
C GLY A 277 -24.64 13.04 5.63
N ASP A 278 -25.08 13.51 4.47
CA ASP A 278 -25.53 14.91 4.28
C ASP A 278 -26.37 15.04 3.01
N GLY A 279 -27.27 16.03 2.98
CA GLY A 279 -28.36 16.15 2.00
C GLY A 279 -27.95 16.23 0.53
N LEU A 280 -28.90 15.78 -0.30
CA LEU A 280 -29.03 15.89 -1.76
C LEU A 280 -28.07 16.90 -2.45
N GLU A 281 -26.95 16.42 -2.99
CA GLU A 281 -26.18 17.15 -3.99
C GLU A 281 -25.99 16.33 -5.29
N ASP A 282 -26.08 17.07 -6.39
CA ASP A 282 -26.28 16.68 -7.78
C ASP A 282 -25.16 15.77 -8.34
N ASP A 283 -25.56 14.78 -9.13
CA ASP A 283 -24.75 13.68 -9.69
C ASP A 283 -23.87 14.14 -10.88
N ARG A 284 -23.27 15.34 -10.82
CA ARG A 284 -22.61 15.97 -11.99
C ARG A 284 -21.20 16.56 -11.81
N GLN A 285 -20.66 16.65 -10.60
CA GLN A 285 -19.25 16.98 -10.40
C GLN A 285 -18.51 15.77 -9.81
N ALA A 286 -17.45 15.31 -10.47
CA ALA A 286 -16.50 14.38 -9.85
C ALA A 286 -15.99 15.06 -8.57
N PRO A 287 -16.22 14.50 -7.37
CA PRO A 287 -15.72 15.12 -6.15
C PRO A 287 -14.20 15.17 -6.23
N ALA A 288 -13.62 16.31 -5.85
CA ALA A 288 -12.20 16.58 -6.02
C ALA A 288 -11.35 15.52 -5.30
N GLU A 289 -10.25 15.09 -5.95
CA GLU A 289 -9.19 14.28 -5.32
C GLU A 289 -8.34 15.20 -4.43
N ASP A 290 -8.96 15.75 -3.38
CA ASP A 290 -8.36 16.70 -2.44
C ASP A 290 -8.42 16.18 -1.00
N PHE A 291 -7.73 16.89 -0.09
CA PHE A 291 -7.68 16.49 1.31
C PHE A 291 -9.05 16.50 2.01
N PRO A 292 -9.93 17.50 1.81
CA PRO A 292 -11.30 17.45 2.34
C PRO A 292 -12.10 16.22 1.90
N GLY A 293 -11.97 15.81 0.63
CA GLY A 293 -12.59 14.59 0.12
C GLY A 293 -12.09 13.33 0.85
N LEU A 294 -10.78 13.24 1.10
CA LEU A 294 -10.19 12.13 1.86
C LEU A 294 -10.71 12.12 3.30
N GLN A 295 -10.73 13.27 3.97
CA GLN A 295 -11.25 13.38 5.33
C GLN A 295 -12.72 12.95 5.41
N ALA A 296 -13.55 13.34 4.44
CA ALA A 296 -14.96 12.95 4.40
C ALA A 296 -15.14 11.43 4.24
N GLU A 297 -14.34 10.80 3.36
CA GLU A 297 -14.35 9.35 3.14
C GLU A 297 -13.96 8.60 4.43
N VAL A 298 -12.85 8.98 5.06
CA VAL A 298 -12.36 8.35 6.30
C VAL A 298 -13.33 8.57 7.46
N LYS A 299 -13.91 9.76 7.61
CA LYS A 299 -14.93 10.06 8.64
C LYS A 299 -16.19 9.23 8.45
N ALA A 300 -16.63 9.00 7.20
CA ALA A 300 -17.79 8.15 6.93
C ALA A 300 -17.55 6.69 7.36
N CYS A 301 -16.34 6.16 7.10
CA CYS A 301 -15.93 4.85 7.60
C CYS A 301 -15.86 4.81 9.13
N ALA A 302 -15.25 5.82 9.76
CA ALA A 302 -15.12 5.91 11.23
C ALA A 302 -16.48 5.91 11.95
N ARG A 303 -17.46 6.68 11.45
CA ARG A 303 -18.83 6.75 12.02
C ARG A 303 -19.52 5.38 12.09
N ARG A 304 -19.22 4.47 11.17
CA ARG A 304 -19.83 3.13 11.16
C ARG A 304 -19.20 2.22 12.20
N LEU A 305 -17.92 2.40 12.48
CA LEU A 305 -17.21 1.69 13.53
C LEU A 305 -17.65 2.11 14.94
N GLU A 306 -18.24 3.29 15.12
CA GLU A 306 -18.81 3.75 16.40
C GLU A 306 -19.94 2.84 16.94
N SER A 307 -20.54 2.02 16.08
CA SER A 307 -21.57 1.05 16.50
C SER A 307 -21.01 -0.19 17.22
N LEU A 308 -19.69 -0.39 17.21
CA LEU A 308 -19.03 -1.51 17.87
C LEU A 308 -19.02 -1.33 19.40
N SER A 309 -19.32 -2.40 20.13
CA SER A 309 -19.19 -2.42 21.59
C SER A 309 -17.71 -2.48 22.01
N GLY A 310 -17.35 -1.86 23.13
CA GLY A 310 -15.97 -1.85 23.66
C GLY A 310 -15.27 -3.22 23.67
N PRO A 311 -15.89 -4.32 24.15
CA PRO A 311 -15.27 -5.65 24.12
C PRO A 311 -14.95 -6.16 22.69
N LEU A 312 -15.83 -5.90 21.72
CA LEU A 312 -15.59 -6.24 20.32
C LEU A 312 -14.48 -5.37 19.72
N CYS A 313 -14.43 -4.09 20.05
CA CYS A 313 -13.34 -3.20 19.63
C CYS A 313 -11.99 -3.70 20.18
N GLN A 314 -11.93 -4.10 21.46
CA GLN A 314 -10.70 -4.61 22.08
C GLN A 314 -10.24 -5.92 21.44
N GLN A 315 -11.17 -6.82 21.13
CA GLN A 315 -10.87 -8.07 20.41
C GLN A 315 -10.34 -7.78 19.00
N LEU A 316 -11.01 -6.88 18.27
CA LEU A 316 -10.62 -6.46 16.93
C LEU A 316 -9.22 -5.82 16.92
N LEU A 317 -8.92 -4.88 17.83
CA LEU A 317 -7.60 -4.26 17.93
C LEU A 317 -6.52 -5.27 18.31
N THR A 318 -6.83 -6.18 19.23
CA THR A 318 -5.90 -7.24 19.64
C THR A 318 -5.54 -8.14 18.47
N GLY A 319 -6.54 -8.54 17.67
CA GLY A 319 -6.34 -9.31 16.45
C GLY A 319 -5.54 -8.52 15.42
N LEU A 320 -5.95 -7.28 15.11
CA LEU A 320 -5.27 -6.42 14.13
C LEU A 320 -3.79 -6.23 14.48
N ARG A 321 -3.48 -6.00 15.76
CA ARG A 321 -2.10 -5.87 16.24
C ARG A 321 -1.26 -7.13 15.95
N GLN A 322 -1.83 -8.32 16.12
CA GLN A 322 -1.14 -9.58 15.83
C GLN A 322 -0.97 -9.79 14.33
N VAL A 323 -2.00 -9.51 13.56
CA VAL A 323 -2.00 -9.64 12.09
C VAL A 323 -1.02 -8.65 11.44
N LEU A 324 -0.89 -7.42 11.96
CA LEU A 324 0.10 -6.45 11.47
C LEU A 324 1.57 -6.87 11.68
N GLN A 325 1.82 -7.88 12.50
CA GLN A 325 3.16 -8.45 12.70
C GLN A 325 3.42 -9.67 11.81
N ASP A 326 2.40 -10.15 11.09
CA ASP A 326 2.42 -11.38 10.27
C ASP A 326 1.76 -11.10 8.91
N GLU A 327 2.58 -10.74 7.91
CA GLU A 327 2.13 -10.41 6.55
C GLU A 327 1.22 -11.50 5.93
N PRO A 328 1.57 -12.80 5.95
CA PRO A 328 0.66 -13.87 5.55
C PRO A 328 -0.71 -13.85 6.24
N ALA A 329 -0.76 -13.53 7.53
CA ALA A 329 -2.03 -13.44 8.25
C ALA A 329 -2.85 -12.22 7.79
N LEU A 330 -2.19 -11.10 7.45
CA LEU A 330 -2.85 -9.90 6.92
C LEU A 330 -3.45 -10.16 5.54
N GLU A 331 -2.69 -10.82 4.67
CA GLU A 331 -3.16 -11.26 3.35
C GLU A 331 -4.33 -12.25 3.47
N ALA A 332 -4.25 -13.23 4.38
CA ALA A 332 -5.32 -14.20 4.60
C ALA A 332 -6.61 -13.55 5.14
N LEU A 333 -6.49 -12.57 6.03
CA LEU A 333 -7.63 -11.80 6.54
C LEU A 333 -8.29 -10.98 5.43
N GLU A 334 -7.49 -10.29 4.62
CA GLU A 334 -7.95 -9.54 3.46
C GLU A 334 -8.71 -10.47 2.49
N GLU A 335 -8.13 -11.60 2.10
CA GLU A 335 -8.78 -12.57 1.20
C GLU A 335 -10.08 -13.13 1.77
N SER A 336 -10.12 -13.40 3.08
CA SER A 336 -11.32 -13.94 3.73
C SER A 336 -12.47 -12.93 3.76
N LEU A 337 -12.16 -11.67 4.06
CA LEU A 337 -13.16 -10.59 4.05
C LEU A 337 -13.63 -10.28 2.64
N GLU A 338 -12.76 -10.31 1.65
CA GLU A 338 -13.12 -10.16 0.24
C GLU A 338 -14.10 -11.25 -0.22
N GLN A 339 -13.74 -12.52 0.02
CA GLN A 339 -14.61 -13.65 -0.30
C GLN A 339 -15.94 -13.53 0.43
N GLY A 340 -15.90 -13.10 1.69
CA GLY A 340 -17.06 -12.83 2.50
C GLY A 340 -17.96 -11.73 1.93
N LEU A 341 -17.41 -10.61 1.47
CA LEU A 341 -18.19 -9.50 0.90
C LEU A 341 -18.79 -9.90 -0.45
N CYS A 342 -18.09 -10.70 -1.25
CA CYS A 342 -18.60 -11.20 -2.52
C CYS A 342 -19.71 -12.26 -2.35
N CYS A 343 -19.47 -13.27 -1.50
CA CYS A 343 -20.34 -14.44 -1.35
C CYS A 343 -21.38 -14.27 -0.21
N GLY A 344 -21.16 -13.34 0.70
CA GLY A 344 -21.93 -13.08 1.92
C GLY A 344 -21.69 -14.05 3.07
N ARG A 345 -20.72 -14.96 2.95
CA ARG A 345 -20.36 -15.95 3.98
C ARG A 345 -18.87 -16.05 4.12
N VAL A 346 -18.41 -16.24 5.35
CA VAL A 346 -16.99 -16.39 5.69
C VAL A 346 -16.76 -17.73 6.36
N GLU A 347 -15.71 -18.42 5.93
CA GLU A 347 -15.26 -19.65 6.56
C GLU A 347 -14.52 -19.35 7.88
N PRO A 348 -14.75 -20.14 8.94
CA PRO A 348 -14.06 -19.94 10.20
C PRO A 348 -12.57 -20.27 10.06
N LEU A 349 -11.73 -19.33 10.50
CA LEU A 349 -10.28 -19.50 10.59
C LEU A 349 -9.85 -19.58 12.06
N GLN A 350 -8.65 -20.09 12.29
CA GLN A 350 -8.05 -20.16 13.63
C GLN A 350 -7.05 -19.02 13.82
N GLY A 351 -6.78 -18.68 15.09
CA GLY A 351 -5.83 -17.64 15.46
C GLY A 351 -6.36 -16.22 15.22
N PRO A 352 -5.48 -15.21 15.09
CA PRO A 352 -5.88 -13.81 15.13
C PRO A 352 -6.78 -13.39 13.96
N VAL A 353 -6.64 -14.05 12.79
CA VAL A 353 -7.55 -13.85 11.66
C VAL A 353 -8.96 -14.30 12.02
N GLY A 354 -9.10 -15.48 12.64
CA GLY A 354 -10.37 -15.99 13.14
C GLY A 354 -11.00 -15.04 14.16
N ASP A 355 -10.21 -14.58 15.13
CA ASP A 355 -10.68 -13.70 16.20
C ASP A 355 -11.27 -12.38 15.66
N ILE A 356 -10.67 -11.83 14.60
CA ILE A 356 -11.19 -10.64 13.90
C ILE A 356 -12.49 -10.98 13.16
N LEU A 357 -12.52 -12.09 12.43
CA LEU A 357 -13.70 -12.49 11.66
C LEU A 357 -14.91 -12.77 12.55
N GLU A 358 -14.72 -13.33 13.75
CA GLU A 358 -15.78 -13.51 14.75
C GLU A 358 -16.41 -12.18 15.19
N CYS A 359 -15.69 -11.06 15.12
CA CYS A 359 -16.24 -9.74 15.40
C CYS A 359 -17.17 -9.21 14.29
N LEU A 360 -17.09 -9.79 13.09
CA LEU A 360 -17.73 -9.26 11.86
C LEU A 360 -18.86 -10.14 11.35
N VAL A 361 -19.06 -11.33 11.92
CA VAL A 361 -20.06 -12.31 11.48
C VAL A 361 -21.18 -12.49 12.51
N LEU A 362 -22.37 -12.75 12.00
CA LEU A 362 -23.50 -13.23 12.81
C LEU A 362 -23.37 -14.75 13.06
N PRO A 363 -24.14 -15.33 14.02
CA PRO A 363 -24.10 -16.77 14.32
C PRO A 363 -24.28 -17.71 13.12
N GLY A 364 -24.93 -17.23 12.04
CA GLY A 364 -25.06 -17.93 10.76
C GLY A 364 -23.89 -17.77 9.78
N ARG A 365 -22.72 -17.29 10.24
CA ARG A 365 -21.51 -17.00 9.43
C ARG A 365 -21.76 -16.01 8.28
N THR A 366 -22.78 -15.17 8.44
CA THR A 366 -23.10 -14.11 7.48
C THR A 366 -22.41 -12.84 7.94
N LEU A 367 -21.64 -12.20 7.05
CA LEU A 367 -20.97 -10.94 7.36
C LEU A 367 -21.98 -9.82 7.55
N VAL A 368 -21.70 -8.97 8.53
CA VAL A 368 -22.39 -7.70 8.72
C VAL A 368 -21.72 -6.68 7.82
N GLU A 369 -22.31 -6.40 6.65
CA GLU A 369 -21.73 -5.51 5.62
C GLU A 369 -21.39 -4.11 6.17
N GLU A 370 -22.20 -3.58 7.09
CA GLU A 370 -21.98 -2.26 7.72
C GLU A 370 -20.69 -2.18 8.56
N LEU A 371 -20.22 -3.32 9.09
CA LEU A 371 -18.98 -3.42 9.86
C LEU A 371 -17.83 -3.95 9.00
N ALA A 372 -18.11 -4.95 8.16
CA ALA A 372 -17.12 -5.56 7.28
C ALA A 372 -16.60 -4.59 6.21
N GLY A 373 -17.42 -3.67 5.71
CA GLY A 373 -17.03 -2.65 4.74
C GLY A 373 -15.92 -1.72 5.26
N PRO A 374 -16.11 -1.03 6.41
CA PRO A 374 -15.06 -0.21 7.02
C PRO A 374 -13.77 -0.97 7.36
N ILE A 375 -13.87 -2.23 7.80
CA ILE A 375 -12.67 -3.05 8.06
C ILE A 375 -11.97 -3.45 6.76
N ALA A 376 -12.71 -3.82 5.70
CA ALA A 376 -12.12 -4.09 4.40
C ALA A 376 -11.44 -2.84 3.81
N TYR A 377 -12.02 -1.65 4.00
CA TYR A 377 -11.39 -0.37 3.64
C TYR A 377 -10.09 -0.12 4.40
N LEU A 378 -10.07 -0.37 5.72
CA LEU A 378 -8.85 -0.29 6.53
C LEU A 378 -7.79 -1.29 6.04
N LEU A 379 -8.17 -2.53 5.73
CA LEU A 379 -7.24 -3.54 5.22
C LEU A 379 -6.68 -3.17 3.85
N GLU A 380 -7.47 -2.57 2.96
CA GLU A 380 -6.99 -2.06 1.68
C GLU A 380 -5.99 -0.90 1.87
N ALA A 381 -6.24 -0.01 2.84
CA ALA A 381 -5.31 1.06 3.20
C ALA A 381 -4.01 0.49 3.80
N LEU A 382 -4.10 -0.48 4.71
CA LEU A 382 -2.94 -1.20 5.26
C LEU A 382 -2.18 -1.90 4.13
N ALA A 383 -2.87 -2.55 3.21
CA ALA A 383 -2.27 -3.18 2.05
C ALA A 383 -1.56 -2.18 1.12
N ALA A 384 -1.68 -0.85 1.27
CA ALA A 384 -0.85 0.13 0.56
C ALA A 384 0.45 0.50 1.30
N LEU A 385 0.58 0.13 2.57
CA LEU A 385 1.73 0.42 3.44
C LEU A 385 2.81 -0.67 3.34
N SER A 386 4.01 -0.35 3.82
CA SER A 386 5.13 -1.30 3.88
C SER A 386 5.09 -2.12 5.17
N GLU A 387 5.68 -3.32 5.14
CA GLU A 387 5.88 -4.19 6.33
C GLU A 387 6.50 -3.44 7.52
N THR A 388 7.43 -2.51 7.24
CA THR A 388 8.01 -1.66 8.30
C THR A 388 6.97 -0.76 8.96
N GLN A 389 6.03 -0.21 8.18
CA GLN A 389 4.94 0.60 8.72
C GLN A 389 3.96 -0.26 9.50
N HIS A 390 3.64 -1.48 9.06
CA HIS A 390 2.77 -2.39 9.81
C HIS A 390 3.32 -2.70 11.20
N VAL A 391 4.61 -3.03 11.30
CA VAL A 391 5.28 -3.28 12.58
C VAL A 391 5.25 -2.04 13.49
N LEU A 392 5.48 -0.83 12.95
CA LEU A 392 5.42 0.40 13.73
C LEU A 392 4.01 0.73 14.20
N LEU A 393 2.99 0.48 13.37
CA LEU A 393 1.59 0.64 13.75
C LEU A 393 1.20 -0.38 14.84
N ALA A 394 1.64 -1.63 14.72
CA ALA A 394 1.42 -2.65 15.75
C ALA A 394 2.06 -2.27 17.10
N GLN A 395 3.26 -1.70 17.08
CA GLN A 395 3.93 -1.18 18.28
C GLN A 395 3.18 0.00 18.90
N ALA A 396 2.65 0.91 18.08
CA ALA A 396 1.83 2.02 18.56
C ALA A 396 0.53 1.54 19.25
N LEU A 397 -0.08 0.46 18.73
CA LEU A 397 -1.24 -0.20 19.34
C LEU A 397 -0.93 -0.99 20.62
N GLU A 398 0.34 -1.32 20.90
CA GLU A 398 0.71 -2.05 22.12
C GLU A 398 0.97 -1.14 23.32
N ALA A 399 1.27 0.14 23.08
CA ALA A 399 1.67 1.09 24.10
C ALA A 399 0.48 1.57 24.94
N LYS A 400 -0.16 0.66 25.70
CA LYS A 400 -1.39 0.85 26.53
C LYS A 400 -1.45 2.08 27.42
N ALA A 401 -0.32 2.69 27.79
CA ALA A 401 -0.28 3.89 28.62
C ALA A 401 -0.28 5.22 27.81
N LEU A 402 -0.12 5.16 26.48
CA LEU A 402 0.07 6.30 25.59
C LEU A 402 -0.59 6.13 24.21
N GLU A 403 -1.46 5.14 24.00
CA GLU A 403 -2.00 4.75 22.68
C GLU A 403 -2.60 5.94 21.91
N ALA A 404 -3.40 6.77 22.60
CA ALA A 404 -4.00 7.95 21.99
C ALA A 404 -2.94 8.94 21.49
N LYS A 405 -1.85 9.14 22.23
CA LYS A 405 -0.77 10.06 21.85
C LYS A 405 0.15 9.46 20.78
N ALA A 406 0.44 8.15 20.88
CA ALA A 406 1.29 7.42 19.95
C ALA A 406 0.71 7.35 18.52
N LEU A 407 -0.62 7.34 18.37
CA LEU A 407 -1.31 7.43 17.08
C LEU A 407 -1.70 8.87 16.70
N SER A 408 -2.10 9.70 17.67
CA SER A 408 -2.54 11.09 17.39
C SER A 408 -1.41 12.01 16.91
N GLU A 409 -0.19 11.88 17.44
CA GLU A 409 0.93 12.73 16.98
C GLU A 409 1.30 12.46 15.51
N PRO A 410 1.52 11.19 15.07
CA PRO A 410 1.68 10.88 13.66
C PRO A 410 0.48 11.32 12.81
N LEU A 411 -0.75 11.15 13.30
CA LEU A 411 -1.95 11.54 12.57
C LEU A 411 -1.96 13.05 12.27
N GLN A 412 -1.75 13.88 13.29
CA GLN A 412 -1.72 15.34 13.14
C GLN A 412 -0.59 15.81 12.21
N LEU A 413 0.57 15.14 12.26
CA LEU A 413 1.68 15.42 11.33
C LEU A 413 1.29 15.10 9.90
N VAL A 414 0.69 13.91 9.65
CA VAL A 414 0.23 13.51 8.33
C VAL A 414 -0.89 14.42 7.81
N GLU A 415 -1.82 14.84 8.67
CA GLU A 415 -2.87 15.81 8.33
C GLU A 415 -2.27 17.14 7.88
N SER A 416 -1.36 17.71 8.69
CA SER A 416 -0.70 18.98 8.37
C SER A 416 0.11 18.90 7.08
N LEU A 417 0.68 17.73 6.78
CA LEU A 417 1.44 17.49 5.56
C LEU A 417 0.52 17.42 4.34
N LEU A 418 -0.56 16.63 4.39
CA LEU A 418 -1.52 16.49 3.27
C LEU A 418 -2.27 17.80 2.97
N GLU A 419 -2.56 18.59 3.99
CA GLU A 419 -3.20 19.90 3.84
C GLU A 419 -2.25 20.89 3.15
N GLN A 420 -0.99 20.98 3.59
CA GLN A 420 0.01 21.89 3.01
C GLN A 420 0.44 21.51 1.59
N THR A 421 0.33 20.24 1.22
CA THR A 421 0.76 19.75 -0.10
C THR A 421 -0.34 19.80 -1.15
N THR A 422 -1.52 20.34 -0.84
CA THR A 422 -2.61 20.47 -1.82
C THR A 422 -2.31 21.60 -2.83
N PRO A 423 -2.47 21.39 -4.16
CA PRO A 423 -2.74 20.13 -4.85
C PRO A 423 -1.52 19.19 -4.89
N TRP A 424 -1.75 17.90 -4.70
CA TRP A 424 -0.75 16.85 -4.51
C TRP A 424 0.16 16.53 -5.71
N GLN A 425 -0.08 17.15 -6.85
CA GLN A 425 0.51 16.83 -8.15
C GLN A 425 1.84 17.55 -8.39
N GLU A 426 2.19 18.53 -7.55
CA GLU A 426 3.42 19.29 -7.64
C GLU A 426 4.39 18.90 -6.52
N PRO A 427 5.69 18.70 -6.82
CA PRO A 427 6.71 18.56 -5.78
C PRO A 427 6.79 19.83 -4.93
N ARG A 428 6.82 19.67 -3.60
CA ARG A 428 6.81 20.80 -2.65
C ARG A 428 7.67 20.53 -1.43
N ALA A 429 8.43 21.53 -1.00
CA ALA A 429 9.10 21.48 0.28
C ALA A 429 8.12 21.89 1.38
N VAL A 430 8.01 21.07 2.43
CA VAL A 430 7.02 21.21 3.52
C VAL A 430 7.75 21.41 4.84
N SER A 431 7.29 22.40 5.60
CA SER A 431 7.72 22.60 6.97
C SER A 431 6.74 21.96 7.93
N LEU A 432 7.20 20.92 8.64
CA LEU A 432 6.36 20.24 9.62
C LEU A 432 6.21 21.09 10.89
N PRO A 433 5.04 21.07 11.56
CA PRO A 433 4.79 21.86 12.76
C PRO A 433 5.80 21.57 13.89
N PRO A 434 6.58 22.56 14.36
CA PRO A 434 7.65 22.31 15.35
C PRO A 434 7.13 21.78 16.69
N GLY A 435 5.89 22.11 17.06
CA GLY A 435 5.26 21.60 18.28
C GLY A 435 5.00 20.09 18.26
N LEU A 436 4.94 19.47 17.08
CA LEU A 436 4.68 18.03 16.90
C LEU A 436 5.95 17.21 16.64
N LEU A 437 7.08 17.87 16.35
CA LEU A 437 8.34 17.21 15.96
C LEU A 437 9.15 16.67 17.16
N GLY A 438 8.69 16.90 18.39
CA GLY A 438 9.39 16.52 19.62
C GLY A 438 10.77 17.18 19.73
N SER A 439 11.50 16.89 20.81
CA SER A 439 12.85 17.44 21.03
C SER A 439 13.94 16.76 20.18
N SER A 440 13.62 15.68 19.46
CA SER A 440 14.58 14.84 18.77
C SER A 440 14.07 14.34 17.41
N TRP A 441 13.59 15.25 16.55
CA TRP A 441 13.22 14.90 15.18
C TRP A 441 14.39 14.30 14.41
N GLY A 442 14.20 13.09 13.91
CA GLY A 442 15.21 12.39 13.14
C GLY A 442 14.87 10.94 12.88
N PRO A 443 15.78 10.19 12.24
CA PRO A 443 15.57 8.80 11.84
C PRO A 443 15.25 7.79 12.96
N GLU A 444 15.36 8.20 14.23
CA GLU A 444 15.02 7.37 15.41
C GLU A 444 13.54 7.48 15.81
N VAL A 445 12.84 8.51 15.35
CA VAL A 445 11.42 8.71 15.65
C VAL A 445 10.59 7.75 14.79
N PRO A 446 9.63 6.99 15.37
CA PRO A 446 8.74 6.12 14.59
C PRO A 446 8.07 6.86 13.44
N THR A 447 7.60 8.09 13.69
CA THR A 447 6.96 8.96 12.69
C THR A 447 7.86 9.31 11.51
N TRP A 448 9.16 9.52 11.73
CA TRP A 448 10.11 9.70 10.63
C TRP A 448 10.12 8.47 9.72
N THR A 449 10.19 7.28 10.31
CA THR A 449 10.24 6.03 9.55
C THR A 449 8.90 5.76 8.83
N LEU A 450 7.77 6.13 9.44
CA LEU A 450 6.44 6.06 8.81
C LEU A 450 6.39 6.94 7.55
N LEU A 451 6.82 8.20 7.64
CA LEU A 451 6.81 9.15 6.52
C LEU A 451 7.86 8.82 5.45
N GLU A 452 9.08 8.42 5.84
CA GLU A 452 10.11 7.96 4.90
C GLU A 452 9.59 6.76 4.10
N ALA A 453 8.82 5.87 4.74
CA ALA A 453 8.27 4.70 4.08
C ALA A 453 7.13 5.00 3.08
N CYS A 454 6.48 6.17 3.19
CA CYS A 454 5.57 6.67 2.18
C CYS A 454 6.29 7.15 0.90
N GLY A 455 7.62 7.28 0.92
CA GLY A 455 8.41 7.79 -0.19
C GLY A 455 8.76 9.28 -0.09
N LEU A 456 8.56 9.89 1.08
CA LEU A 456 8.95 11.27 1.34
C LEU A 456 10.45 11.36 1.67
N GLU A 457 11.12 12.36 1.11
CA GLU A 457 12.50 12.67 1.50
C GLU A 457 12.45 13.57 2.73
N LEU A 458 13.09 13.14 3.81
CA LEU A 458 13.06 13.82 5.10
C LEU A 458 14.45 14.33 5.48
N GLN A 459 14.48 15.49 6.13
CA GLN A 459 15.67 16.11 6.68
C GLN A 459 15.38 16.70 8.07
N ALA A 460 16.42 16.84 8.90
CA ALA A 460 16.24 17.33 10.27
C ALA A 460 16.01 18.85 10.31
N GLY A 461 16.63 19.59 9.39
CA GLY A 461 16.47 21.04 9.25
C GLY A 461 15.25 21.39 8.39
N ALA A 462 14.69 22.58 8.58
CA ALA A 462 13.64 23.08 7.71
C ALA A 462 14.17 23.36 6.28
N PRO A 463 13.40 23.07 5.22
CA PRO A 463 12.11 22.37 5.22
C PRO A 463 12.27 20.87 5.54
N GLN A 464 11.50 20.35 6.50
CA GLN A 464 11.72 19.01 7.06
C GLN A 464 11.33 17.86 6.12
N ALA A 465 10.44 18.11 5.16
CA ALA A 465 9.97 17.10 4.22
C ALA A 465 9.92 17.65 2.79
N SER A 466 10.22 16.79 1.81
CA SER A 466 9.99 17.03 0.40
C SER A 466 8.87 16.13 -0.09
N TRP A 467 7.75 16.75 -0.46
CA TRP A 467 6.59 16.10 -1.06
C TRP A 467 6.85 15.75 -2.50
N ARG A 468 6.43 14.54 -2.86
CA ARG A 468 6.47 14.01 -4.23
C ARG A 468 5.10 13.40 -4.57
N PRO A 469 4.56 13.60 -5.79
CA PRO A 469 3.24 13.07 -6.17
C PRO A 469 3.12 11.56 -6.01
N GLU A 470 4.21 10.82 -6.22
CA GLU A 470 4.25 9.35 -6.09
C GLU A 470 3.99 8.88 -4.64
N ALA A 471 4.21 9.75 -3.66
CA ALA A 471 3.94 9.48 -2.25
C ALA A 471 2.47 9.68 -1.87
N GLN A 472 1.64 10.27 -2.74
CA GLN A 472 0.24 10.60 -2.45
C GLN A 472 -0.54 9.40 -1.93
N GLY A 473 -0.58 8.30 -2.70
CA GLY A 473 -1.40 7.14 -2.37
C GLY A 473 -1.05 6.52 -1.02
N ARG A 474 0.25 6.33 -0.75
CA ARG A 474 0.71 5.76 0.52
C ARG A 474 0.51 6.70 1.70
N THR A 475 0.63 8.01 1.49
CA THR A 475 0.41 8.99 2.56
C THR A 475 -1.08 9.10 2.90
N CYS A 476 -1.97 9.06 1.91
CA CYS A 476 -3.42 9.02 2.11
C CYS A 476 -3.86 7.73 2.82
N ALA A 477 -3.29 6.59 2.43
CA ALA A 477 -3.54 5.32 3.10
C ALA A 477 -3.03 5.32 4.55
N LEU A 478 -1.85 5.91 4.81
CA LEU A 478 -1.31 6.06 6.17
C LEU A 478 -2.24 6.94 7.03
N TYR A 479 -2.74 8.04 6.48
CA TYR A 479 -3.74 8.89 7.14
C TYR A 479 -4.98 8.08 7.55
N ALA A 480 -5.58 7.35 6.59
CA ALA A 480 -6.76 6.54 6.83
C ALA A 480 -6.51 5.46 7.90
N CYS A 481 -5.36 4.78 7.86
CA CYS A 481 -4.99 3.78 8.87
C CYS A 481 -4.88 4.40 10.26
N LEU A 482 -4.14 5.50 10.40
CA LEU A 482 -3.95 6.17 11.69
C LEU A 482 -5.29 6.67 12.26
N ALA A 483 -6.15 7.27 11.43
CA ALA A 483 -7.44 7.78 11.85
C ALA A 483 -8.40 6.66 12.32
N LEU A 484 -8.51 5.57 11.54
CA LEU A 484 -9.41 4.46 11.88
C LEU A 484 -8.91 3.65 13.08
N LEU A 485 -7.59 3.41 13.18
CA LEU A 485 -7.01 2.75 14.34
C LEU A 485 -7.17 3.59 15.60
N LEU A 486 -6.95 4.91 15.52
CA LEU A 486 -7.19 5.83 16.65
C LEU A 486 -8.66 5.82 17.08
N GLN A 487 -9.60 5.82 16.13
CA GLN A 487 -11.03 5.74 16.43
C GLN A 487 -11.36 4.44 17.17
N LEU A 488 -10.87 3.29 16.68
CA LEU A 488 -11.08 2.00 17.33
C LEU A 488 -10.50 1.98 18.76
N SER A 489 -9.32 2.57 18.97
CA SER A 489 -8.72 2.70 20.30
C SER A 489 -9.54 3.58 21.24
N GLN A 490 -10.20 4.62 20.75
CA GLN A 490 -11.06 5.50 21.56
C GLN A 490 -12.39 4.83 21.95
N LEU A 491 -12.84 3.83 21.20
CA LEU A 491 -14.06 3.06 21.46
C LEU A 491 -13.85 1.87 22.41
N CYS A 492 -12.59 1.51 22.68
CA CYS A 492 -12.18 0.43 23.59
C CYS A 492 -12.14 0.87 25.05
#